data_AF-A0A8S2QP53-F1
#
_entry.id   AF-A0A8S2QP53-F1
#
_cell.length_a   1.000
_cell.length_b   1.000
_cell.length_c   1.000
_cell.angle_alpha   90.00
_cell.angle_beta   90.00
_cell.angle_gamma   90.00
#
_symmetry.space_group_name_H-M   'P 1'
#
loop_
_entity.id
_entity.type
_entity.pdbx_description
1 polymer ?
#
loop_
_entity_poly.entity_id
_entity_poly.type
_entity_poly.pdbx_seq_one_letter_code
_entity_poly.pdbx_strand_id
1 'polypeptide(L)'
;IGTTQHDHTTTIRPIVNQTIKETNERIIILVCALGIHYFFNGVLVGGQINVETLWLVLSAIVFHMSLVAFSVTIRLLVDNQDYIKIFGYMTFWSCMGPLGVLVSLVVTSSDGLNLINGVLQCISAGTFVYITFLDMLYNDLMQAKLYPFVNMILVFIGYIIIVLISFWHHHP
;
A
#
# COMPACT_ATOMS: atom_id res chain seq x y z
N ILE A 1 2.88 -57.65 -15.72
CA ILE A 1 2.25 -57.34 -14.41
C ILE A 1 2.84 -56.01 -13.96
N GLY A 2 1.96 -55.09 -13.55
CA GLY A 2 2.07 -53.64 -13.74
C GLY A 2 3.30 -52.94 -13.16
N THR A 3 3.80 -51.95 -13.90
CA THR A 3 4.73 -50.94 -13.42
C THR A 3 3.97 -49.97 -12.52
N THR A 4 4.26 -49.99 -11.22
CA THR A 4 3.75 -49.03 -10.25
C THR A 4 4.36 -47.65 -10.52
N GLN A 5 3.65 -46.84 -11.30
CA GLN A 5 3.96 -45.42 -11.49
C GLN A 5 3.60 -44.71 -10.18
N HIS A 6 4.61 -44.39 -9.36
CA HIS A 6 4.46 -43.57 -8.16
C HIS A 6 3.95 -42.19 -8.58
N ASP A 7 2.66 -41.94 -8.33
CA ASP A 7 1.99 -40.71 -8.74
C ASP A 7 2.33 -39.54 -7.80
N HIS A 8 3.45 -38.87 -8.09
CA HIS A 8 3.89 -37.66 -7.38
C HIS A 8 2.91 -36.48 -7.51
N THR A 9 1.86 -36.56 -8.34
CA THR A 9 0.91 -35.45 -8.52
C THR A 9 -0.10 -35.32 -7.38
N THR A 10 -0.31 -36.36 -6.56
CA THR A 10 -1.26 -36.34 -5.43
C THR A 10 -0.76 -35.49 -4.25
N THR A 11 0.55 -35.41 -4.02
CA THR A 11 1.15 -34.61 -2.93
C THR A 11 1.45 -33.15 -3.30
N ILE A 12 1.64 -32.83 -4.59
CA ILE A 12 1.99 -31.44 -5.01
C ILE A 12 0.77 -30.53 -5.09
N ARG A 13 -0.41 -31.04 -5.51
CA ARG A 13 -1.66 -30.27 -5.58
C ARG A 13 -2.05 -29.55 -4.28
N PRO A 14 -2.04 -30.19 -3.09
CA PRO A 14 -2.39 -29.50 -1.85
C PRO A 14 -1.37 -28.42 -1.47
N ILE A 15 -0.08 -28.64 -1.72
CA ILE A 15 0.99 -27.67 -1.43
C ILE A 15 0.83 -26.41 -2.30
N VAL A 16 0.64 -26.59 -3.61
CA VAL A 16 0.45 -25.47 -4.56
C VAL A 16 -0.80 -24.67 -4.21
N ASN A 17 -1.91 -25.34 -3.91
CA ASN A 17 -3.15 -24.66 -3.51
C ASN A 17 -2.98 -23.87 -2.22
N GLN A 18 -2.21 -24.39 -1.26
CA GLN A 18 -1.93 -23.70 0.00
C GLN A 18 -1.05 -22.46 -0.22
N THR A 19 -0.01 -22.55 -1.04
CA THR A 19 0.85 -21.41 -1.38
C THR A 19 0.07 -20.32 -2.12
N ILE A 20 -0.75 -20.67 -3.11
CA ILE A 20 -1.61 -19.71 -3.83
C ILE A 20 -2.58 -19.01 -2.86
N LYS A 21 -3.14 -19.76 -1.91
CA LYS A 21 -4.05 -19.20 -0.90
C LYS A 21 -3.33 -18.18 -0.02
N GLU A 22 -2.15 -18.50 0.51
CA GLU A 22 -1.35 -17.59 1.34
C GLU A 22 -0.95 -16.31 0.59
N THR A 23 -0.53 -16.42 -0.67
CA THR A 23 -0.21 -15.25 -1.52
C THR A 23 -1.43 -14.38 -1.76
N ASN A 24 -2.59 -14.97 -2.07
CA ASN A 24 -3.82 -14.21 -2.30
C ASN A 24 -4.31 -13.49 -1.04
N GLU A 25 -4.21 -14.12 0.14
CA GLU A 25 -4.58 -13.48 1.41
C GLU A 25 -3.72 -12.24 1.68
N ARG A 26 -2.41 -12.34 1.48
CA ARG A 26 -1.47 -11.21 1.62
C ARG A 26 -1.80 -10.07 0.67
N ILE A 27 -2.08 -10.38 -0.59
CA ILE A 27 -2.47 -9.41 -1.61
C ILE A 27 -3.77 -8.70 -1.24
N ILE A 28 -4.77 -9.43 -0.73
CA ILE A 28 -6.04 -8.83 -0.30
C ILE A 28 -5.80 -7.88 0.88
N ILE A 29 -5.01 -8.30 1.88
CA ILE A 29 -4.66 -7.45 3.04
C ILE A 29 -3.94 -6.19 2.57
N LEU A 30 -2.96 -6.32 1.66
CA LEU A 30 -2.25 -5.20 1.06
C LEU A 30 -3.22 -4.21 0.39
N VAL A 31 -4.03 -4.70 -0.56
CA VAL A 31 -4.96 -3.85 -1.34
C VAL A 31 -5.97 -3.16 -0.41
N CYS A 32 -6.53 -3.88 0.57
CA CYS A 32 -7.46 -3.33 1.54
C CYS A 32 -6.81 -2.27 2.44
N ALA A 33 -5.63 -2.55 2.99
CA ALA A 33 -4.94 -1.64 3.90
C ALA A 33 -4.53 -0.34 3.19
N LEU A 34 -4.03 -0.42 1.95
CA LEU A 34 -3.78 0.77 1.14
C LEU A 34 -5.07 1.48 0.70
N GLY A 35 -6.15 0.75 0.47
CA GLY A 35 -7.47 1.35 0.18
C GLY A 35 -7.96 2.22 1.34
N ILE A 36 -7.82 1.73 2.59
CA ILE A 36 -8.17 2.49 3.80
C ILE A 36 -7.26 3.72 3.95
N HIS A 37 -5.95 3.57 3.72
CA HIS A 37 -5.00 4.69 3.72
C HIS A 37 -5.42 5.78 2.70
N TYR A 38 -5.77 5.36 1.48
CA TYR A 38 -6.19 6.27 0.42
C TYR A 38 -7.56 6.92 0.70
N PHE A 39 -8.49 6.18 1.32
CA PHE A 39 -9.75 6.72 1.81
C PHE A 39 -9.54 7.86 2.82
N PHE A 40 -8.67 7.67 3.82
CA PHE A 40 -8.36 8.73 4.79
C PHE A 40 -7.67 9.95 4.17
N ASN A 41 -6.83 9.74 3.15
CA ASN A 41 -6.27 10.86 2.38
C ASN A 41 -7.38 11.65 1.65
N GLY A 42 -8.39 10.97 1.09
CA GLY A 42 -9.56 11.62 0.51
C GLY A 42 -10.35 12.45 1.54
N VAL A 43 -10.51 11.92 2.76
CA VAL A 43 -11.16 12.67 3.86
C VAL A 43 -10.37 13.93 4.20
N LEU A 44 -9.05 13.82 4.32
CA LEU A 44 -8.16 14.95 4.61
C LEU A 44 -8.23 16.03 3.53
N VAL A 45 -8.22 15.64 2.26
CA VAL A 45 -8.33 16.57 1.11
C VAL A 45 -9.69 17.28 1.11
N GLY A 46 -10.79 16.55 1.32
CA GLY A 46 -12.12 17.15 1.36
C GLY A 46 -12.36 18.11 2.54
N GLY A 47 -11.54 18.02 3.59
CA GLY A 47 -11.62 18.88 4.77
C GLY A 47 -10.71 20.12 4.72
N GLN A 48 -9.96 20.33 3.63
CA GLN A 48 -9.11 21.52 3.49
C GLN A 48 -9.93 22.76 3.17
N ILE A 49 -9.81 23.79 3.99
CA ILE A 49 -10.53 25.07 3.83
C ILE A 49 -9.75 26.03 2.92
N ASN A 50 -8.41 25.98 2.97
CA ASN A 50 -7.54 26.85 2.18
C ASN A 50 -7.22 26.20 0.82
N VAL A 51 -7.49 26.94 -0.27
CA VAL A 51 -7.27 26.50 -1.66
C VAL A 51 -5.79 26.28 -1.97
N GLU A 52 -4.88 27.09 -1.44
CA GLU A 52 -3.43 26.92 -1.63
C GLU A 52 -2.93 25.64 -0.96
N THR A 53 -3.36 25.40 0.29
CA THR A 53 -3.04 24.16 1.01
C THR A 53 -3.64 22.94 0.31
N LEU A 54 -4.85 23.06 -0.23
CA LEU A 54 -5.49 22.00 -1.00
C LEU A 54 -4.65 21.61 -2.23
N TRP A 55 -4.21 22.58 -3.05
CA TRP A 55 -3.37 22.31 -4.21
C TRP A 55 -2.04 21.67 -3.83
N LEU A 56 -1.42 22.14 -2.74
CA LEU A 56 -0.17 21.60 -2.24
C LEU A 56 -0.33 20.14 -1.82
N VAL A 57 -1.32 19.84 -0.97
CA VAL A 57 -1.62 18.47 -0.50
C VAL A 57 -2.03 17.55 -1.65
N LEU A 58 -2.85 18.05 -2.58
CA LEU A 58 -3.27 17.29 -3.76
C LEU A 58 -2.07 16.92 -4.63
N SER A 59 -1.15 17.86 -4.87
CA SER A 59 0.06 17.60 -5.66
C SER A 59 0.94 16.53 -4.99
N ALA A 60 1.15 16.64 -3.67
CA ALA A 60 1.93 15.67 -2.91
C ALA A 60 1.31 14.27 -2.97
N ILE A 61 -0.02 14.18 -2.86
CA ILE A 61 -0.76 12.92 -2.99
C ILE A 61 -0.59 12.35 -4.40
N VAL A 62 -0.75 13.13 -5.48
CA VAL A 62 -0.61 12.63 -6.85
C VAL A 62 0.78 12.01 -7.09
N PHE A 63 1.85 12.67 -6.65
CA PHE A 63 3.21 12.13 -6.76
C PHE A 63 3.37 10.83 -5.98
N HIS A 64 2.96 10.82 -4.70
CA HIS A 64 3.09 9.66 -3.84
C HIS A 64 2.24 8.48 -4.34
N MET A 65 0.98 8.71 -4.72
CA MET A 65 0.08 7.65 -5.17
C MET A 65 0.51 7.05 -6.51
N SER A 66 1.17 7.81 -7.38
CA SER A 66 1.73 7.29 -8.63
C SER A 66 2.83 6.26 -8.36
N LEU A 67 3.74 6.55 -7.41
CA LEU A 67 4.82 5.65 -7.01
C LEU A 67 4.27 4.39 -6.32
N VAL A 68 3.29 4.57 -5.44
CA VAL A 68 2.66 3.46 -4.71
C VAL A 68 1.86 2.55 -5.66
N ALA A 69 1.05 3.11 -6.56
CA ALA A 69 0.32 2.35 -7.56
C ALA A 69 1.26 1.59 -8.49
N PHE A 70 2.36 2.21 -8.91
CA PHE A 70 3.38 1.55 -9.72
C PHE A 70 4.03 0.36 -8.98
N SER A 71 4.46 0.56 -7.74
CA SER A 71 5.08 -0.48 -6.92
C SER A 71 4.12 -1.66 -6.67
N VAL A 72 2.88 -1.39 -6.27
CA VAL A 72 1.88 -2.44 -6.02
C VAL A 72 1.53 -3.17 -7.31
N THR A 73 1.38 -2.47 -8.44
CA THR A 73 1.09 -3.12 -9.73
C THR A 73 2.22 -4.08 -10.13
N ILE A 74 3.49 -3.66 -10.01
CA ILE A 74 4.63 -4.54 -10.26
C ILE A 74 4.59 -5.77 -9.37
N ARG A 75 4.30 -5.60 -8.06
CA ARG A 75 4.20 -6.73 -7.14
C ARG A 75 3.12 -7.73 -7.56
N LEU A 76 1.94 -7.24 -7.92
CA LEU A 76 0.84 -8.10 -8.40
C LEU A 76 1.20 -8.84 -9.70
N LEU A 77 1.96 -8.20 -10.59
CA LEU A 77 2.46 -8.83 -11.82
C LEU A 77 3.50 -9.91 -11.52
N VAL A 78 4.44 -9.65 -10.60
CA VAL A 78 5.47 -10.62 -10.16
C VAL A 78 4.83 -11.83 -9.48
N ASP A 79 3.76 -11.62 -8.70
CA ASP A 79 2.98 -12.67 -8.05
C ASP A 79 2.04 -13.43 -9.02
N ASN A 80 2.17 -13.21 -10.33
CA ASN A 80 1.38 -13.84 -11.41
C ASN A 80 -0.14 -13.74 -11.20
N GLN A 81 -0.61 -12.61 -10.67
CA GLN A 81 -2.05 -12.38 -10.55
C GLN A 81 -2.69 -12.15 -11.91
N ASP A 82 -3.93 -12.65 -12.07
CA ASP A 82 -4.71 -12.42 -13.29
C ASP A 82 -4.91 -10.92 -13.52
N TYR A 83 -4.70 -10.44 -14.75
CA TYR A 83 -4.88 -9.03 -15.12
C TYR A 83 -6.27 -8.48 -14.75
N ILE A 84 -7.30 -9.32 -14.78
CA ILE A 84 -8.67 -8.96 -14.36
C ILE A 84 -8.72 -8.63 -12.87
N LYS A 85 -8.03 -9.40 -12.02
CA LYS A 85 -7.94 -9.13 -10.57
C LYS A 85 -7.18 -7.84 -10.31
N ILE A 86 -6.05 -7.64 -11.00
CA ILE A 86 -5.26 -6.41 -10.92
C ILE A 86 -6.12 -5.19 -11.26
N PHE A 87 -6.87 -5.24 -12.37
CA PHE A 87 -7.80 -4.17 -12.75
C PHE A 87 -8.89 -3.93 -11.70
N GLY A 88 -9.43 -5.00 -11.11
CA GLY A 88 -10.39 -4.91 -10.01
C GLY A 88 -9.82 -4.20 -8.78
N TYR A 89 -8.60 -4.55 -8.36
CA TYR A 89 -7.90 -3.91 -7.24
C TYR A 89 -7.63 -2.42 -7.49
N MET A 90 -7.21 -2.05 -8.71
CA MET A 90 -6.98 -0.66 -9.08
C MET A 90 -8.27 0.16 -9.12
N THR A 91 -9.35 -0.43 -9.60
CA THR A 91 -10.68 0.21 -9.59
C THR A 91 -11.16 0.44 -8.16
N PHE A 92 -10.99 -0.55 -7.28
CA PHE A 92 -11.31 -0.41 -5.86
C PHE A 92 -10.57 0.78 -5.22
N TRP A 93 -9.27 0.92 -5.45
CA TRP A 93 -8.51 2.09 -4.99
C TRP A 93 -9.04 3.39 -5.57
N SER A 94 -9.32 3.44 -6.88
CA SER A 94 -9.85 4.64 -7.52
C SER A 94 -11.15 5.13 -6.88
N CYS A 95 -12.00 4.23 -6.38
CA CYS A 95 -13.22 4.58 -5.67
C CYS A 95 -13.00 5.10 -4.24
N MET A 96 -11.94 4.68 -3.55
CA MET A 96 -11.70 5.06 -2.15
C MET A 96 -11.44 6.57 -1.98
N GLY A 97 -10.73 7.20 -2.92
CA GLY A 97 -10.43 8.64 -2.88
C GLY A 97 -11.70 9.51 -2.91
N PRO A 98 -12.57 9.39 -3.95
CA PRO A 98 -13.85 10.09 -4.02
C PRO A 98 -14.77 9.79 -2.84
N LEU A 99 -14.79 8.55 -2.34
CA LEU A 99 -15.57 8.20 -1.15
C LEU A 99 -15.09 8.94 0.09
N GLY A 100 -13.76 9.07 0.28
CA GLY A 100 -13.19 9.84 1.37
C GLY A 100 -13.59 11.32 1.30
N VAL A 101 -13.50 11.92 0.11
CA VAL A 101 -13.93 13.32 -0.11
C VAL A 101 -15.41 13.49 0.20
N LEU A 102 -16.26 12.57 -0.26
CA LEU A 102 -17.70 12.61 -0.01
C LEU A 102 -18.02 12.55 1.49
N VAL A 103 -17.36 11.64 2.22
CA VAL A 103 -17.51 11.53 3.67
C VAL A 103 -17.06 12.82 4.37
N SER A 104 -15.96 13.41 3.91
CA SER A 104 -15.46 14.68 4.46
C SER A 104 -16.50 15.79 4.36
N LEU A 105 -17.13 15.94 3.20
CA LEU A 105 -18.16 16.97 2.95
C LEU A 105 -19.35 16.84 3.92
N VAL A 106 -19.76 15.61 4.26
CA VAL A 106 -20.84 15.37 5.24
C VAL A 106 -20.40 15.72 6.66
N VAL A 107 -19.12 15.49 7.01
CA VAL A 107 -18.56 15.71 8.34
C VAL A 107 -18.12 17.18 8.57
N THR A 108 -18.00 17.98 7.50
CA THR A 108 -17.40 19.33 7.51
C THR A 108 -18.15 20.33 8.41
N SER A 109 -19.40 20.05 8.80
CA SER A 109 -20.21 20.94 9.64
C SER A 109 -19.87 20.90 11.14
N SER A 110 -18.79 20.23 11.56
CA SER A 110 -18.42 20.06 12.97
C SER A 110 -17.14 20.81 13.34
N ASP A 111 -17.15 21.52 14.47
CA ASP A 111 -16.02 22.31 15.01
C ASP A 111 -14.76 21.47 15.36
N GLY A 112 -14.79 20.15 15.16
CA GLY A 112 -13.72 19.19 15.48
C GLY A 112 -12.91 18.66 14.29
N LEU A 113 -13.11 19.21 13.08
CA LEU A 113 -12.55 18.69 11.84
C LEU A 113 -11.01 18.50 11.86
N ASN A 114 -10.28 19.42 12.49
CA ASN A 114 -8.82 19.33 12.61
C ASN A 114 -8.37 18.17 13.49
N LEU A 115 -9.07 17.90 14.60
CA LEU A 115 -8.78 16.77 15.48
C LEU A 115 -9.09 15.45 14.77
N ILE A 116 -10.23 15.39 14.07
CA ILE A 116 -10.62 14.23 13.28
C ILE A 116 -9.58 13.95 12.20
N ASN A 117 -9.18 14.96 11.43
CA ASN A 117 -8.14 14.83 10.41
C ASN A 117 -6.80 14.36 11.01
N GLY A 118 -6.39 14.92 12.16
CA GLY A 118 -5.17 14.49 12.84
C GLY A 118 -5.20 13.01 13.25
N VAL A 119 -6.31 12.55 13.84
CA VAL A 119 -6.48 11.15 14.23
C VAL A 119 -6.49 10.23 13.01
N LEU A 120 -7.26 10.58 11.97
CA LEU A 120 -7.31 9.82 10.72
C LEU A 120 -5.94 9.75 10.04
N GLN A 121 -5.16 10.84 10.09
CA GLN A 121 -3.81 10.88 9.55
C GLN A 121 -2.84 10.01 10.35
N CYS A 122 -2.92 9.98 11.69
CA CYS A 122 -2.14 9.06 12.51
C CYS A 122 -2.45 7.59 12.20
N ILE A 123 -3.73 7.24 12.02
CA ILE A 123 -4.14 5.87 11.66
C ILE A 123 -3.65 5.51 10.25
N SER A 124 -3.79 6.45 9.31
CA SER A 124 -3.33 6.31 7.92
C SER A 124 -1.81 6.08 7.87
N ALA A 125 -1.03 6.85 8.63
CA ALA A 125 0.41 6.71 8.76
C ALA A 125 0.80 5.37 9.40
N GLY A 126 0.14 4.96 10.49
CA GLY A 126 0.39 3.67 11.15
C GLY A 126 0.10 2.48 10.23
N THR A 127 -0.96 2.56 9.43
CA THR A 127 -1.29 1.52 8.44
C THR A 127 -0.22 1.42 7.36
N PHE A 128 0.26 2.55 6.85
CA PHE A 128 1.35 2.58 5.87
C PHE A 128 2.65 1.97 6.42
N VAL A 129 2.99 2.27 7.68
CA VAL A 129 4.14 1.67 8.37
C VAL A 129 3.98 0.15 8.50
N TYR A 130 2.81 -0.31 8.94
CA TYR A 130 2.52 -1.76 9.03
C TYR A 130 2.73 -2.46 7.69
N ILE A 131 2.12 -1.94 6.62
CA ILE A 131 2.24 -2.51 5.28
C ILE A 131 3.71 -2.53 4.83
N THR A 132 4.40 -1.40 4.95
CA THR A 132 5.75 -1.25 4.40
C THR A 132 6.74 -2.17 5.11
N PHE A 133 6.71 -2.24 6.44
CA PHE A 133 7.69 -3.01 7.20
C PHE A 133 7.33 -4.49 7.34
N LEU A 134 6.07 -4.81 7.60
CA LEU A 134 5.67 -6.19 7.91
C LEU A 134 5.15 -6.96 6.70
N ASP A 135 4.60 -6.29 5.69
CA ASP A 135 4.17 -6.97 4.47
C ASP A 135 5.16 -6.82 3.31
N MET A 136 5.73 -5.64 3.08
CA MET A 136 6.67 -5.45 1.97
C MET A 136 8.10 -5.86 2.37
N LEU A 137 8.66 -5.24 3.42
CA LEU A 137 10.06 -5.44 3.80
C LEU A 137 10.34 -6.84 4.36
N TYR A 138 9.48 -7.39 5.22
CA TYR A 138 9.66 -8.74 5.74
C TYR A 138 9.69 -9.79 4.62
N ASN A 139 8.79 -9.68 3.64
CA ASN A 139 8.74 -10.62 2.53
C ASN A 139 9.97 -10.46 1.62
N ASP A 140 10.37 -9.23 1.30
CA ASP A 140 11.55 -8.98 0.48
C ASP A 140 12.84 -9.42 1.17
N LEU A 141 12.98 -9.27 2.49
CA LEU A 141 14.18 -9.71 3.22
C LEU A 141 14.23 -11.22 3.46
N MET A 142 13.09 -11.86 3.72
CA MET A 142 13.05 -13.30 4.05
C MET A 142 12.93 -14.19 2.81
N GLN A 143 12.39 -13.68 1.70
CA GLN A 143 12.23 -14.43 0.45
C GLN A 143 13.28 -14.08 -0.61
N ALA A 144 14.06 -13.00 -0.46
CA ALA A 144 15.17 -12.71 -1.35
C ALA A 144 16.27 -13.78 -1.23
N LYS A 145 16.47 -14.55 -2.31
CA LYS A 145 17.55 -15.53 -2.43
C LYS A 145 18.95 -14.91 -2.50
N LEU A 146 19.08 -13.60 -2.75
CA LEU A 146 20.36 -12.94 -2.98
C LEU A 146 20.42 -11.59 -2.22
N TYR A 147 21.37 -11.51 -1.27
CA TYR A 147 21.84 -10.32 -0.52
C TYR A 147 20.81 -9.54 0.34
N PRO A 148 20.25 -10.13 1.42
CA PRO A 148 19.36 -9.42 2.36
C PRO A 148 20.00 -8.17 2.99
N PHE A 149 21.32 -8.17 3.17
CA PHE A 149 22.07 -7.04 3.73
C PHE A 149 22.10 -5.82 2.80
N VAL A 150 22.13 -6.04 1.47
CA VAL A 150 22.12 -4.96 0.47
C VAL A 150 20.76 -4.27 0.44
N ASN A 151 19.67 -5.05 0.49
CA ASN A 151 18.31 -4.51 0.57
C ASN A 151 18.13 -3.64 1.83
N MET A 152 18.64 -4.09 2.97
CA MET A 152 18.61 -3.30 4.21
C MET A 152 19.38 -1.99 4.06
N ILE A 153 20.60 -2.00 3.50
CA ILE A 153 21.38 -0.79 3.23
C ILE A 153 20.62 0.17 2.30
N LEU A 154 19.99 -0.33 1.24
CA LEU A 154 19.20 0.50 0.31
C LEU A 154 18.03 1.19 1.02
N VAL A 155 17.32 0.47 1.89
CA VAL A 155 16.23 1.06 2.69
C VAL A 155 16.74 2.16 3.62
N PHE A 156 17.88 1.93 4.28
CA PHE A 156 18.51 2.96 5.12
C PHE A 156 18.94 4.19 4.31
N ILE A 157 19.52 3.99 3.11
CA ILE A 157 19.88 5.10 2.22
C ILE A 157 18.64 5.89 1.82
N GLY A 158 17.56 5.20 1.42
CA GLY A 158 16.29 5.86 1.08
C GLY A 158 15.72 6.68 2.25
N TYR A 159 15.78 6.14 3.47
CA TYR A 159 15.37 6.86 4.68
C TYR A 159 16.23 8.11 4.93
N ILE A 160 17.56 7.99 4.83
CA ILE A 160 18.49 9.12 5.00
C ILE A 160 18.20 10.22 3.98
N ILE A 161 17.94 9.87 2.71
CA ILE A 161 17.61 10.84 1.66
C ILE A 161 16.32 11.60 2.01
N ILE A 162 15.26 10.91 2.44
CA ILE A 162 14.01 11.56 2.83
C ILE A 162 14.24 12.52 4.00
N VAL A 163 14.99 12.08 5.03
CA VAL A 163 15.33 12.93 6.18
C VAL A 163 16.12 14.17 5.75
N LEU A 164 17.08 14.04 4.85
CA LEU A 164 17.87 15.15 4.33
C LEU A 164 17.01 16.14 3.53
N ILE A 165 16.10 15.64 2.68
CA ILE A 165 15.17 16.49 1.93
C ILE A 165 14.24 17.25 2.89
N SER A 166 13.71 16.59 3.91
CA SER A 166 12.86 17.23 4.92
C SER A 166 13.62 18.28 5.72
N PHE A 167 14.87 18.00 6.10
CA PHE A 167 15.72 18.95 6.82
C PHE A 167 16.05 20.18 5.95
N TRP A 168 16.37 19.97 4.68
CA TRP A 168 16.62 21.05 3.73
C TRP A 168 15.39 21.92 3.50
N HIS A 169 14.19 21.32 3.45
CA HIS A 169 12.95 22.10 3.32
C HIS A 169 12.62 22.91 4.58
N HIS A 170 13.05 22.48 5.76
CA HIS A 170 12.76 23.16 7.03
C HIS A 170 13.77 24.28 7.39
N HIS A 171 14.90 24.35 6.68
CA HIS A 171 15.86 25.45 6.78
C HIS A 171 15.73 26.36 5.54
N PRO A 172 15.14 27.57 5.67
CA PRO A 172 15.13 28.56 4.59
C PRO A 172 16.55 29.04 4.24
#